data_AF-A0A2W5L419-F1
#
_entry.id   AF-A0A2W5L419-F1
#
_cell.length_a   1.000
_cell.length_b   1.000
_cell.length_c   1.000
_cell.angle_alpha   90.00
_cell.angle_beta   90.00
_cell.angle_gamma   90.00
#
_symmetry.space_group_name_H-M   'P 1'
#
loop_
_entity.id
_entity.type
_entity.pdbx_description
1 polymer ?
#
loop_
_entity_poly.entity_id
_entity_poly.type
_entity_poly.pdbx_seq_one_letter_code
_entity_poly.pdbx_strand_id
1 'polypeptide(L)'
;MKLLFPLILLIASPAAAQPSSFIGEYAIAEGPDVGGGLLIRNDGRFRYLLAAGALDERAEGRWETQGDRICLTTEPAPVPPAFEKGTVAAVDGAIPTLFVSWPNGRGIAGVDFVIGFDAGDPIEDYTQADGWTMPDGDTRIPRWIELFEPIYDIGAPRFDLSESDDGKLRVILQPNDIGVVAFDNACLEATDQGAVLHRADGRLRFVRL
;
A
#
# COMPACT_ATOMS: atom_id res chain seq x y z
N MET A 1 54.23 -4.13 -15.70
CA MET A 1 53.40 -5.36 -15.82
C MET A 1 51.96 -4.96 -15.54
N LYS A 2 51.15 -4.69 -16.57
CA LYS A 2 49.75 -4.23 -16.43
C LYS A 2 48.85 -5.47 -16.33
N LEU A 3 48.24 -5.68 -15.17
CA LEU A 3 47.17 -6.68 -15.01
C LEU A 3 45.89 -6.13 -15.66
N LEU A 4 45.42 -6.80 -16.72
CA LEU A 4 44.06 -6.66 -17.23
C LEU A 4 43.14 -7.55 -16.39
N PHE A 5 42.13 -6.97 -15.77
CA PHE A 5 40.98 -7.70 -15.23
C PHE A 5 39.93 -7.89 -16.33
N PRO A 6 39.41 -9.11 -16.56
CA PRO A 6 38.31 -9.31 -17.49
C PRO A 6 36.99 -8.88 -16.82
N LEU A 7 36.22 -8.07 -17.54
CA LEU A 7 34.85 -7.70 -17.19
C LEU A 7 33.94 -8.90 -17.50
N ILE A 8 33.43 -9.58 -16.47
CA ILE A 8 32.42 -10.63 -16.64
C ILE A 8 31.06 -9.94 -16.81
N LEU A 9 30.54 -10.01 -18.03
CA LEU A 9 29.17 -9.58 -18.36
C LEU A 9 28.21 -10.68 -17.89
N LEU A 10 27.42 -10.44 -16.84
CA LEU A 10 26.30 -11.32 -16.50
C LEU A 10 25.23 -11.17 -17.60
N ILE A 11 25.14 -12.17 -18.47
CA ILE A 11 24.05 -12.31 -19.42
C ILE A 11 22.85 -12.82 -18.63
N ALA A 12 21.86 -11.96 -18.39
CA ALA A 12 20.56 -12.41 -17.86
C ALA A 12 19.92 -13.34 -18.90
N SER A 13 19.92 -14.64 -18.62
CA SER A 13 19.26 -15.63 -19.47
C SER A 13 17.75 -15.31 -19.54
N PRO A 14 17.15 -15.25 -20.74
CA PRO A 14 15.70 -15.12 -20.84
C PRO A 14 15.05 -16.33 -20.16
N ALA A 15 14.08 -16.07 -19.28
CA ALA A 15 13.32 -17.12 -18.62
C ALA A 15 12.71 -18.03 -19.70
N ALA A 16 13.01 -19.33 -19.64
CA ALA A 16 12.47 -20.30 -20.57
C ALA A 16 10.95 -20.32 -20.46
N ALA A 17 10.25 -20.33 -21.60
CA ALA A 17 8.80 -20.36 -21.61
C ALA A 17 8.28 -21.60 -20.85
N GLN A 18 7.47 -21.37 -19.82
CA GLN A 18 6.91 -22.45 -18.99
C GLN A 18 5.53 -22.83 -19.54
N PRO A 19 5.32 -24.06 -20.03
CA PRO A 19 4.00 -24.48 -20.49
C PRO A 19 3.04 -24.58 -19.30
N SER A 20 1.95 -23.82 -19.33
CA SER A 20 0.90 -23.83 -18.30
C SER A 20 -0.45 -23.52 -18.91
N SER A 21 -1.50 -24.23 -18.47
CA SER A 21 -2.89 -23.95 -18.86
C SER A 21 -3.38 -22.59 -18.34
N PHE A 22 -2.67 -22.02 -17.36
CA PHE A 22 -2.97 -20.70 -16.81
C PHE A 22 -2.53 -19.54 -17.70
N ILE A 23 -1.77 -19.78 -18.77
CA ILE A 23 -1.38 -18.71 -19.69
C ILE A 23 -2.64 -18.12 -20.35
N GLY A 24 -2.81 -16.81 -20.25
CA GLY A 24 -3.97 -16.11 -20.78
C GLY A 24 -4.28 -14.81 -20.07
N GLU A 25 -5.34 -14.16 -20.56
CA GLU A 25 -5.93 -12.97 -19.97
C GLU A 25 -7.19 -13.36 -19.21
N TYR A 26 -7.39 -12.68 -18.08
CA TYR A 26 -8.46 -12.95 -17.16
C TYR A 26 -9.08 -11.63 -16.70
N ALA A 27 -10.41 -11.55 -16.71
CA ALA A 27 -11.14 -10.43 -16.14
C ALA A 27 -11.61 -10.75 -14.71
N ILE A 28 -11.60 -9.76 -13.83
CA ILE A 28 -12.10 -9.93 -12.46
C ILE A 28 -13.61 -10.19 -12.45
N ALA A 29 -14.07 -11.00 -11.51
CA ALA A 29 -15.46 -11.46 -11.40
C ALA A 29 -16.02 -11.31 -9.97
N GLU A 30 -15.81 -10.13 -9.36
CA GLU A 30 -16.25 -9.82 -7.98
C GLU A 30 -17.50 -8.92 -7.89
N GLY A 31 -18.13 -8.60 -9.03
CA GLY A 31 -19.34 -7.77 -9.08
C GLY A 31 -19.16 -6.50 -9.91
N PRO A 32 -20.21 -5.65 -10.01
CA PRO A 32 -20.21 -4.49 -10.90
C PRO A 32 -19.29 -3.34 -10.43
N ASP A 33 -18.96 -3.28 -9.14
CA ASP A 33 -18.19 -2.19 -8.53
C ASP A 33 -16.68 -2.49 -8.44
N VAL A 34 -16.25 -3.64 -8.97
CA VAL A 34 -14.86 -4.08 -8.99
C VAL A 34 -14.42 -4.29 -10.43
N GLY A 35 -13.44 -3.51 -10.86
CA GLY A 35 -12.80 -3.62 -12.17
C GLY A 35 -11.38 -4.17 -12.04
N GLY A 36 -10.85 -4.75 -13.11
CA GLY A 36 -9.49 -5.27 -13.10
C GLY A 36 -9.31 -6.56 -13.89
N GLY A 37 -8.12 -7.14 -13.76
CA GLY A 37 -7.77 -8.34 -14.47
C GLY A 37 -6.38 -8.84 -14.13
N LEU A 38 -6.08 -10.01 -14.70
CA LEU A 38 -4.83 -10.71 -14.54
C LEU A 38 -4.36 -11.20 -15.90
N LEU A 39 -3.10 -10.94 -16.22
CA LEU A 39 -2.41 -11.49 -17.38
C LEU A 39 -1.33 -12.44 -16.89
N ILE A 40 -1.42 -13.71 -17.29
CA ILE A 40 -0.37 -14.71 -17.10
C ILE A 40 0.32 -14.93 -18.44
N ARG A 41 1.60 -14.58 -18.51
CA ARG A 41 2.41 -14.65 -19.73
C ARG A 41 3.17 -15.96 -19.78
N ASN A 42 3.45 -16.44 -21.00
CA ASN A 42 4.22 -17.66 -21.24
C ASN A 42 5.70 -17.56 -20.86
N ASP A 43 6.22 -16.36 -20.62
CA ASP A 43 7.60 -16.06 -20.22
C ASP A 43 7.81 -16.11 -18.69
N GLY A 44 6.85 -16.65 -17.94
CA GLY A 44 6.93 -16.74 -16.48
C GLY A 44 6.57 -15.44 -15.76
N ARG A 45 6.02 -14.43 -16.46
CA ARG A 45 5.63 -13.14 -15.87
C ARG A 45 4.12 -12.99 -15.71
N PHE A 46 3.68 -12.19 -14.75
CA PHE A 46 2.29 -11.79 -14.62
C PHE A 46 2.12 -10.27 -14.51
N ARG A 47 0.91 -9.80 -14.78
CA ARG A 47 0.43 -8.44 -14.44
C ARG A 47 -0.97 -8.52 -13.84
N TYR A 48 -1.21 -7.78 -12.78
CA TYR A 48 -2.46 -7.71 -12.03
C TYR A 48 -2.87 -6.25 -11.85
N LEU A 49 -4.17 -5.99 -11.98
CA LEU A 49 -4.80 -4.71 -11.69
C LEU A 49 -6.15 -4.96 -11.02
N LEU A 50 -6.49 -4.15 -10.02
CA LEU A 50 -7.82 -4.09 -9.40
C LEU A 50 -8.17 -2.64 -9.08
N ALA A 51 -9.41 -2.27 -9.31
CA ALA A 51 -10.01 -1.01 -8.88
C ALA A 51 -11.34 -1.32 -8.19
N ALA A 52 -11.50 -0.86 -6.95
CA ALA A 52 -12.71 -1.06 -6.14
C ALA A 52 -12.99 0.20 -5.31
N GLY A 53 -13.93 1.02 -5.75
CA GLY A 53 -14.20 2.30 -5.10
C GLY A 53 -12.98 3.23 -5.14
N ALA A 54 -12.43 3.56 -3.96
CA ALA A 54 -11.22 4.40 -3.83
C ALA A 54 -9.91 3.59 -3.79
N LEU A 55 -10.00 2.26 -3.72
CA LEU A 55 -8.85 1.37 -3.70
C LEU A 55 -8.42 1.03 -5.14
N ASP A 56 -7.16 1.31 -5.45
CA ASP A 56 -6.51 0.90 -6.69
C ASP A 56 -5.27 0.05 -6.37
N GLU A 57 -5.23 -1.15 -6.91
CA GLU A 57 -4.13 -2.10 -6.72
C GLU A 57 -3.50 -2.49 -8.06
N ARG A 58 -2.18 -2.72 -8.03
CA ARG A 58 -1.42 -3.31 -9.13
C ARG A 58 -0.35 -4.26 -8.62
N ALA A 59 0.05 -5.21 -9.44
CA ALA A 59 1.25 -6.00 -9.18
C ALA A 59 1.80 -6.56 -10.48
N GLU A 60 3.12 -6.67 -10.57
CA GLU A 60 3.82 -7.38 -11.63
C GLU A 60 4.94 -8.20 -11.02
N GLY A 61 5.29 -9.31 -11.66
CA GLY A 61 6.36 -10.15 -11.18
C GLY A 61 6.43 -11.47 -11.91
N ARG A 62 6.85 -12.52 -11.20
CA ARG A 62 7.00 -13.86 -11.74
C ARG A 62 5.92 -14.80 -11.22
N TRP A 63 5.69 -15.89 -11.96
CA TRP A 63 4.88 -17.00 -11.49
C TRP A 63 5.64 -18.31 -11.64
N GLU A 64 5.31 -19.28 -10.79
CA GLU A 64 5.91 -20.62 -10.79
C GLU A 64 4.82 -21.67 -10.64
N THR A 65 4.95 -22.80 -11.34
CA THR A 65 4.04 -23.94 -11.16
C THR A 65 4.30 -24.64 -9.82
N GLN A 66 3.24 -24.92 -9.09
CA GLN A 66 3.27 -25.72 -7.86
C GLN A 66 2.17 -26.77 -7.89
N GLY A 67 2.44 -27.95 -8.45
CA GLY A 67 1.39 -28.96 -8.64
C GLY A 67 0.41 -28.54 -9.73
N ASP A 68 -0.87 -28.42 -9.38
CA ASP A 68 -1.98 -28.04 -10.27
C ASP A 68 -2.33 -26.54 -10.24
N ARG A 69 -1.55 -25.75 -9.51
CA ARG A 69 -1.65 -24.29 -9.38
C ARG A 69 -0.42 -23.58 -9.93
N ILE A 70 -0.55 -22.28 -10.19
CA ILE A 70 0.61 -21.37 -10.31
C ILE A 70 0.61 -20.43 -9.11
N CYS A 71 1.76 -20.01 -8.63
CA CYS A 71 1.87 -19.04 -7.55
C CYS A 71 2.66 -17.82 -7.97
N LEU A 72 2.12 -16.65 -7.66
CA LEU A 72 2.60 -15.34 -8.06
C LEU A 72 3.53 -14.78 -7.00
N THR A 73 4.62 -14.15 -7.43
CA THR A 73 5.50 -13.34 -6.58
C THR A 73 5.76 -11.99 -7.22
N THR A 74 5.40 -10.91 -6.53
CA THR A 74 5.64 -9.53 -7.00
C THR A 74 7.14 -9.25 -7.06
N GLU A 75 7.62 -8.72 -8.18
CA GLU A 75 9.03 -8.39 -8.39
C GLU A 75 9.22 -7.04 -9.08
N PRO A 76 10.04 -6.13 -8.52
CA PRO A 76 10.71 -6.23 -7.22
C PRO A 76 9.71 -6.28 -6.05
N ALA A 77 10.16 -6.79 -4.89
CA ALA A 77 9.34 -6.75 -3.68
C ALA A 77 9.01 -5.28 -3.35
N PRO A 78 7.73 -4.91 -3.17
CA PRO A 78 7.35 -3.52 -2.94
C PRO A 78 7.82 -3.05 -1.57
N VAL A 79 8.18 -1.77 -1.48
CA VAL A 79 8.49 -1.09 -0.22
C VAL A 79 7.18 -0.56 0.37
N PRO A 80 6.78 -0.98 1.58
CA PRO A 80 5.51 -0.57 2.17
C PRO A 80 5.51 0.95 2.46
N PRO A 81 4.36 1.62 2.38
CA PRO A 81 4.22 3.01 2.81
C PRO A 81 4.54 3.16 4.31
N ALA A 82 4.96 4.36 4.71
CA ALA A 82 5.35 4.62 6.09
C ALA A 82 4.93 6.01 6.54
N PHE A 83 4.50 6.12 7.80
CA PHE A 83 4.27 7.41 8.45
C PHE A 83 5.53 7.87 9.17
N GLU A 84 5.94 9.11 8.90
CA GLU A 84 7.13 9.72 9.50
C GLU A 84 6.80 11.06 10.16
N LYS A 85 7.38 11.32 11.34
CA LYS A 85 7.22 12.62 12.00
C LYS A 85 7.92 13.71 11.17
N GLY A 86 7.17 14.74 10.81
CA GLY A 86 7.66 15.90 10.05
C GLY A 86 7.76 17.16 10.92
N THR A 87 8.47 18.17 10.42
CA THR A 87 8.45 19.51 11.01
C THR A 87 7.06 20.12 10.87
N VAL A 88 6.49 20.61 11.98
CA VAL A 88 5.20 21.32 11.98
C VAL A 88 5.17 22.41 10.90
N ALA A 89 4.03 22.55 10.23
CA ALA A 89 3.87 23.47 9.12
C ALA A 89 2.57 24.26 9.29
N ALA A 90 2.60 25.54 8.93
CA ALA A 90 1.40 26.35 8.83
C ALA A 90 0.64 25.98 7.55
N VAL A 91 -0.67 25.84 7.68
CA VAL A 91 -1.62 25.65 6.57
C VAL A 91 -2.64 26.79 6.67
N ASP A 92 -2.79 27.54 5.59
CA ASP A 92 -3.67 28.72 5.52
C ASP A 92 -3.48 29.73 6.67
N GLY A 93 -2.23 29.88 7.12
CA GLY A 93 -1.83 30.87 8.13
C GLY A 93 -1.90 30.40 9.59
N ALA A 94 -2.29 29.15 9.85
CA ALA A 94 -2.33 28.57 11.19
C ALA A 94 -1.63 27.19 11.25
N ILE A 95 -1.13 26.81 12.42
CA ILE A 95 -0.58 25.46 12.63
C ILE A 95 -1.70 24.58 13.21
N PRO A 96 -2.24 23.61 12.45
CA PRO A 96 -3.24 22.69 12.94
C PRO A 96 -2.66 21.77 14.03
N THR A 97 -3.54 21.17 14.83
CA THR A 97 -3.13 20.23 15.89
C THR A 97 -2.53 18.96 15.31
N LEU A 98 -3.16 18.43 14.27
CA LEU A 98 -2.65 17.31 13.49
C LEU A 98 -2.66 17.68 12.01
N PHE A 99 -1.54 17.47 11.33
CA PHE A 99 -1.45 17.61 9.88
C PHE A 99 -0.80 16.38 9.27
N VAL A 100 -1.54 15.65 8.45
CA VAL A 100 -0.99 14.56 7.65
C VAL A 100 -0.79 15.06 6.22
N SER A 101 0.41 14.86 5.69
CA SER A 101 0.80 15.40 4.38
C SER A 101 1.56 14.38 3.54
N TRP A 102 1.48 14.56 2.22
CA TRP A 102 2.42 13.96 1.28
C TRP A 102 3.81 14.59 1.43
N PRO A 103 4.88 13.97 0.89
CA PRO A 103 6.24 14.53 0.95
C PRO A 103 6.37 15.91 0.29
N ASN A 104 5.49 16.21 -0.68
CA ASN A 104 5.43 17.52 -1.33
C ASN A 104 4.71 18.60 -0.50
N GLY A 105 4.26 18.28 0.71
CA GLY A 105 3.59 19.20 1.64
C GLY A 105 2.08 19.33 1.45
N ARG A 106 1.48 18.71 0.42
CA ARG A 106 0.03 18.70 0.23
C ARG A 106 -0.63 17.86 1.32
N GLY A 107 -1.65 18.39 1.99
CA GLY A 107 -2.37 17.65 3.02
C GLY A 107 -3.16 16.46 2.48
N ILE A 108 -3.43 15.52 3.38
CA ILE A 108 -4.18 14.30 3.12
C ILE A 108 -5.44 14.33 3.99
N ALA A 109 -6.60 14.25 3.36
CA ALA A 109 -7.87 14.09 4.05
C ALA A 109 -8.21 12.60 4.22
N GLY A 110 -9.00 12.28 5.24
CA GLY A 110 -9.50 10.91 5.47
C GLY A 110 -8.48 9.96 6.09
N VAL A 111 -7.43 10.49 6.74
CA VAL A 111 -6.58 9.67 7.62
C VAL A 111 -7.23 9.66 8.99
N ASP A 112 -7.68 8.49 9.41
CA ASP A 112 -8.28 8.28 10.73
C ASP A 112 -7.22 8.44 11.80
N PHE A 113 -7.63 8.96 12.95
CA PHE A 113 -6.72 9.14 14.08
C PHE A 113 -7.40 8.97 15.42
N VAL A 114 -6.57 8.66 16.42
CA VAL A 114 -6.94 8.73 17.84
C VAL A 114 -5.95 9.63 18.55
N ILE A 115 -6.44 10.69 19.20
CA ILE A 115 -5.63 11.57 20.07
C ILE A 115 -5.93 11.23 21.52
N GLY A 116 -4.91 10.77 22.23
CA GLY A 116 -4.97 10.64 23.69
C GLY A 116 -4.43 11.88 24.39
N PHE A 117 -5.00 12.17 25.55
CA PHE A 117 -4.71 13.38 26.32
C PHE A 117 -4.05 13.06 27.66
N ASP A 118 -3.65 14.11 28.36
CA ASP A 118 -3.17 14.05 29.74
C ASP A 118 -4.26 13.66 30.73
N ALA A 119 -5.53 13.98 30.43
CA ALA A 119 -6.70 13.55 31.17
C ALA A 119 -7.95 13.48 30.29
N GLY A 120 -8.94 12.68 30.73
CA GLY A 120 -10.20 12.49 30.02
C GLY A 120 -10.12 11.47 28.88
N ASP A 121 -11.20 11.36 28.13
CA ASP A 121 -11.35 10.39 27.05
C ASP A 121 -10.59 10.84 25.78
N PRO A 122 -10.10 9.90 24.95
CA PRO A 122 -9.49 10.23 23.66
C PRO A 122 -10.49 10.85 22.68
N ILE A 123 -9.99 11.51 21.64
CA ILE A 123 -10.77 11.93 20.47
C ILE A 123 -10.45 10.98 19.32
N GLU A 124 -11.50 10.49 18.66
CA GLU A 124 -11.43 9.74 17.41
C GLU A 124 -12.07 10.59 16.31
N ASP A 125 -11.34 10.85 15.22
CA ASP A 125 -11.79 11.64 14.08
C ASP A 125 -10.87 11.38 12.87
N TYR A 126 -10.99 12.14 11.80
CA TYR A 126 -10.14 12.04 10.61
C TYR A 126 -9.63 13.39 10.13
N THR A 127 -8.48 13.40 9.46
CA THR A 127 -7.85 14.63 8.96
C THR A 127 -8.61 15.24 7.78
N GLN A 128 -8.50 16.56 7.63
CA GLN A 128 -8.84 17.28 6.39
C GLN A 128 -7.57 17.64 5.61
N ALA A 129 -7.73 18.13 4.38
CA ALA A 129 -6.60 18.55 3.55
C ALA A 129 -5.83 19.75 4.13
N ASP A 130 -6.46 20.54 4.98
CA ASP A 130 -5.89 21.65 5.76
C ASP A 130 -5.46 21.23 7.19
N GLY A 131 -5.61 19.95 7.54
CA GLY A 131 -5.30 19.39 8.85
C GLY A 131 -6.53 19.31 9.75
N TRP A 132 -6.29 19.03 11.02
CA TRP A 132 -7.31 18.95 12.06
C TRP A 132 -6.88 19.77 13.28
N THR A 133 -7.82 20.50 13.88
CA THR A 133 -7.55 21.35 15.04
C THR A 133 -8.52 21.04 16.17
N MET A 134 -8.00 21.05 17.41
CA MET A 134 -8.79 20.90 18.63
C MET A 134 -10.02 21.82 18.61
N PRO A 135 -11.18 21.35 19.08
CA PRO A 135 -12.36 22.18 19.24
C PRO A 135 -12.09 23.37 20.16
N ASP A 136 -12.75 24.50 19.88
CA ASP A 136 -12.64 25.70 20.70
C ASP A 136 -13.01 25.42 22.16
N GLY A 137 -12.17 25.88 23.09
CA GLY A 137 -12.38 25.74 24.53
C GLY A 137 -11.95 24.41 25.13
N ASP A 138 -11.49 23.45 24.32
CA ASP A 138 -10.83 22.25 24.83
C ASP A 138 -9.41 22.59 25.30
N THR A 139 -9.14 22.33 26.59
CA THR A 139 -7.88 22.67 27.25
C THR A 139 -7.01 21.45 27.55
N ARG A 140 -7.46 20.25 27.16
CA ARG A 140 -6.70 19.01 27.33
C ARG A 140 -5.42 19.04 26.49
N ILE A 141 -4.38 18.41 26.98
CA ILE A 141 -3.06 18.42 26.34
C ILE A 141 -2.86 17.11 25.57
N PRO A 142 -2.74 17.13 24.23
CA PRO A 142 -2.40 15.94 23.45
C PRO A 142 -1.10 15.29 23.95
N ARG A 143 -1.14 13.99 24.22
CA ARG A 143 0.01 13.20 24.72
C ARG A 143 0.47 12.15 23.74
N TRP A 144 -0.43 11.59 22.96
CA TRP A 144 -0.08 10.63 21.92
C TRP A 144 -1.12 10.66 20.81
N ILE A 145 -0.69 10.29 19.60
CA ILE A 145 -1.54 10.21 18.42
C ILE A 145 -1.29 8.89 17.70
N GLU A 146 -2.35 8.17 17.39
CA GLU A 146 -2.34 7.00 16.50
C GLU A 146 -2.99 7.39 15.17
N LEU A 147 -2.47 6.87 14.06
CA LEU A 147 -2.92 7.18 12.70
C LEU A 147 -3.18 5.92 11.92
N PHE A 148 -4.21 5.96 11.08
CA PHE A 148 -4.60 4.88 10.20
C PHE A 148 -5.12 5.44 8.85
N GLU A 149 -4.53 5.00 7.74
CA GLU A 149 -5.07 5.26 6.41
C GLU A 149 -5.94 4.06 6.00
N PRO A 150 -7.27 4.23 5.91
CA PRO A 150 -8.18 3.10 5.80
C PRO A 150 -8.29 2.48 4.41
N ILE A 151 -7.92 3.20 3.33
CA ILE A 151 -8.07 2.69 1.96
C ILE A 151 -7.09 1.56 1.69
N TYR A 152 -5.83 1.71 2.12
CA TYR A 152 -4.77 0.73 1.90
C TYR A 152 -4.36 -0.02 3.19
N ASP A 153 -5.15 0.10 4.25
CA ASP A 153 -4.91 -0.55 5.56
C ASP A 153 -3.53 -0.24 6.15
N ILE A 154 -3.16 1.06 6.16
CA ILE A 154 -1.82 1.51 6.60
C ILE A 154 -1.92 2.07 8.02
N GLY A 155 -1.38 1.34 8.98
CA GLY A 155 -1.24 1.80 10.36
C GLY A 155 0.12 2.45 10.64
N ALA A 156 0.14 3.49 11.47
CA ALA A 156 1.36 4.01 12.07
C ALA A 156 1.60 3.41 13.46
N PRO A 157 2.86 3.28 13.91
CA PRO A 157 3.14 3.26 15.35
C PRO A 157 2.57 4.52 16.02
N ARG A 158 2.25 4.40 17.31
CA ARG A 158 1.85 5.56 18.13
C ARG A 158 2.95 6.62 18.14
N PHE A 159 2.58 7.87 17.92
CA PHE A 159 3.44 9.03 18.09
C PHE A 159 3.24 9.63 19.47
N ASP A 160 4.23 9.51 20.34
CA ASP A 160 4.23 10.21 21.63
C ASP A 160 4.61 11.68 21.44
N LEU A 161 3.88 12.56 22.13
CA LEU A 161 4.09 14.00 22.13
C LEU A 161 4.76 14.45 23.43
N SER A 162 5.86 15.19 23.26
CA SER A 162 6.58 15.86 24.32
C SER A 162 6.06 17.28 24.53
N GLU A 163 6.50 17.94 25.61
CA GLU A 163 6.20 19.36 25.83
C GLU A 163 6.72 20.25 24.67
N SER A 164 7.83 19.87 24.04
CA SER A 164 8.38 20.62 22.90
C SER A 164 7.54 20.55 21.62
N ASP A 165 6.59 19.61 21.55
CA ASP A 165 5.67 19.49 20.43
C ASP A 165 4.48 20.47 20.55
N ASP A 166 4.25 21.07 21.72
CA ASP A 166 3.13 22.00 21.99
C ASP A 166 1.75 21.41 21.61
N GLY A 167 1.60 20.09 21.76
CA GLY A 167 0.40 19.36 21.36
C GLY A 167 0.16 19.33 19.84
N LYS A 168 1.15 19.70 19.03
CA LYS A 168 1.07 19.73 17.57
C LYS A 168 1.88 18.60 16.96
N LEU A 169 1.33 17.99 15.91
CA LEU A 169 2.01 16.95 15.16
C LEU A 169 1.80 17.17 13.67
N ARG A 170 2.91 17.17 12.91
CA ARG A 170 2.86 16.87 11.49
C ARG A 170 3.39 15.47 11.25
N VAL A 171 2.67 14.71 10.43
CA VAL A 171 3.11 13.42 9.91
C VAL A 171 3.17 13.47 8.39
N ILE A 172 4.21 12.88 7.83
CA ILE A 172 4.41 12.71 6.39
C ILE A 172 4.11 11.25 6.08
N LEU A 173 3.13 10.99 5.21
CA LEU A 173 2.91 9.66 4.64
C LEU A 173 3.87 9.50 3.46
N GLN A 174 4.94 8.73 3.66
CA GLN A 174 5.82 8.29 2.59
C GLN A 174 5.06 7.23 1.77
N PRO A 175 4.71 7.53 0.50
CA PRO A 175 3.88 6.62 -0.28
C PRO A 175 4.64 5.34 -0.66
N ASN A 176 5.96 5.40 -0.86
CA ASN A 176 6.75 4.29 -1.37
C ASN A 176 6.04 3.60 -2.55
N ASP A 177 5.75 2.30 -2.44
CA ASP A 177 5.01 1.53 -3.43
C ASP A 177 3.54 1.32 -3.06
N ILE A 178 2.88 2.31 -2.45
CA ILE A 178 1.43 2.27 -2.14
C ILE A 178 0.60 1.84 -3.36
N GLY A 179 -0.37 0.97 -3.12
CA GLY A 179 -1.17 0.33 -4.18
C GLY A 179 -0.45 -0.78 -4.95
N VAL A 180 0.82 -1.09 -4.65
CA VAL A 180 1.49 -2.29 -5.18
C VAL A 180 1.31 -3.45 -4.23
N VAL A 181 0.56 -4.47 -4.67
CA VAL A 181 0.31 -5.66 -3.84
C VAL A 181 1.55 -6.53 -3.76
N ALA A 182 1.95 -6.86 -2.53
CA ALA A 182 3.03 -7.80 -2.25
C ALA A 182 2.53 -9.24 -2.34
N PHE A 183 2.42 -9.79 -3.55
CA PHE A 183 2.21 -11.23 -3.68
C PHE A 183 3.49 -11.95 -3.24
N ASP A 184 3.39 -12.69 -2.14
CA ASP A 184 4.39 -13.64 -1.67
C ASP A 184 3.78 -15.03 -1.76
N ASN A 185 4.02 -15.70 -2.88
CA ASN A 185 3.49 -17.03 -3.17
C ASN A 185 1.94 -17.10 -3.16
N ALA A 186 1.27 -16.07 -3.71
CA ALA A 186 -0.18 -16.04 -3.85
C ALA A 186 -0.63 -16.92 -5.03
N CYS A 187 -1.42 -17.96 -4.77
CA CYS A 187 -1.66 -19.01 -5.75
C CYS A 187 -2.99 -18.89 -6.50
N LEU A 188 -2.94 -19.16 -7.80
CA LEU A 188 -4.09 -19.37 -8.67
C LEU A 188 -4.47 -20.84 -8.74
N GLU A 189 -5.74 -21.12 -8.49
CA GLU A 189 -6.36 -22.42 -8.75
C GLU A 189 -7.29 -22.32 -9.96
N ALA A 190 -7.21 -23.31 -10.85
CA ALA A 190 -8.07 -23.35 -12.03
C ALA A 190 -9.52 -23.67 -11.64
N THR A 191 -10.46 -23.10 -12.40
CA THR A 191 -11.89 -23.43 -12.33
C THR A 191 -12.42 -23.70 -13.73
N ASP A 192 -13.66 -24.18 -13.84
CA ASP A 192 -14.30 -24.42 -15.14
C ASP A 192 -14.39 -23.15 -16.02
N GLN A 193 -14.44 -21.96 -15.41
CA GLN A 193 -14.66 -20.68 -16.10
C GLN A 193 -13.45 -19.74 -16.10
N GLY A 194 -12.38 -20.09 -15.39
CA GLY A 194 -11.21 -19.22 -15.21
C GLY A 194 -10.34 -19.67 -14.05
N ALA A 195 -10.15 -18.80 -13.05
CA ALA A 195 -9.30 -19.10 -11.90
C ALA A 195 -9.74 -18.36 -10.63
N VAL A 196 -9.32 -18.86 -9.48
CA VAL A 196 -9.39 -18.15 -8.20
C VAL A 196 -7.98 -17.87 -7.70
N LEU A 197 -7.68 -16.61 -7.44
CA LEU A 197 -6.46 -16.18 -6.76
C LEU A 197 -6.70 -16.17 -5.26
N HIS A 198 -5.85 -16.87 -4.50
CA HIS A 198 -5.83 -16.85 -3.04
C HIS A 198 -4.77 -15.88 -2.56
N ARG A 199 -5.19 -14.86 -1.80
CA ARG A 199 -4.37 -13.82 -1.20
C ARG A 199 -4.41 -13.95 0.33
N ALA A 200 -3.55 -13.21 1.03
CA ALA A 200 -3.55 -13.17 2.50
C ALA A 200 -4.85 -12.58 3.07
N ASP A 201 -5.44 -11.62 2.37
CA ASP A 201 -6.62 -10.85 2.73
C ASP A 201 -7.93 -11.40 2.14
N GLY A 202 -7.88 -12.44 1.29
CA GLY A 202 -9.09 -13.03 0.74
C GLY A 202 -8.87 -13.82 -0.55
N ARG A 203 -9.96 -13.97 -1.31
CA ARG A 203 -9.97 -14.68 -2.60
C ARG A 203 -10.58 -13.78 -3.66
N LEU A 204 -9.98 -13.78 -4.85
CA LEU A 204 -10.49 -13.09 -6.03
C LEU A 204 -10.79 -14.09 -7.14
N ARG A 205 -11.99 -14.01 -7.71
CA ARG A 205 -12.42 -14.82 -8.84
C ARG A 205 -12.14 -14.09 -10.14
N PHE A 206 -11.73 -14.87 -11.13
CA PHE A 206 -11.51 -14.40 -12.47
C PHE A 206 -12.15 -15.32 -13.49
N VAL A 207 -12.65 -14.72 -14.58
CA VAL A 207 -13.09 -15.43 -15.77
C VAL A 207 -12.04 -15.29 -16.87
N ARG A 208 -11.80 -16.35 -17.62
CA ARG A 208 -10.86 -16.32 -18.74
C ARG A 208 -11.49 -15.60 -19.93
N LEU A 209 -10.70 -14.76 -20.61
CA LEU A 209 -11.08 -14.06 -21.85
C LEU A 209 -10.86 -14.93 -23.10
#